data_AF-A0A9N8ZQA4-F1
#
_entry.id   AF-A0A9N8ZQA4-F1
#
_cell.length_a   1.000
_cell.length_b   1.000
_cell.length_c   1.000
_cell.angle_alpha   90.00
_cell.angle_beta   90.00
_cell.angle_gamma   90.00
#
_symmetry.space_group_name_H-M   'P 1'
#
loop_
_entity.id
_entity.type
_entity.pdbx_description
1 polymer ?
#
loop_
_entity_poly.entity_id
_entity_poly.type
_entity_poly.pdbx_seq_one_letter_code
_entity_poly.pdbx_strand_id
1 'polypeptide(L)'
;MEDPDADTEWNDILRERGILPKKNGPTEEEIFEALDEAIAARNAKRLEEKSLEELDELEDEEDDRVLLEYRIPECKLMNALLSSLAMKYKSTKFLKIIGDDCIPGYPDKNLPTLLIYGEGDLQQQIVGIQRFGGMGTTINVLEDFLESVGAIEIFKQKGSKDDYEENASSTRKSIYSKKPATAALSDDDDDSD
;
A
#
# COMPACT_ATOMS: atom_id res chain seq x y z
N MET A 1 35.66 -31.74 15.12
CA MET A 1 34.88 -32.90 14.63
C MET A 1 33.84 -32.29 13.74
N GLU A 2 34.11 -32.21 12.44
CA GLU A 2 33.23 -31.54 11.47
C GLU A 2 32.08 -32.46 11.09
N ASP A 3 30.89 -31.87 11.02
CA ASP A 3 29.63 -32.56 10.81
C ASP A 3 29.58 -33.09 9.36
N PRO A 4 29.45 -34.40 9.14
CA PRO A 4 29.50 -35.00 7.79
C PRO A 4 28.32 -34.60 6.89
N ASP A 5 27.30 -33.92 7.42
CA ASP A 5 26.13 -33.43 6.67
C ASP A 5 26.13 -31.89 6.44
N ALA A 6 27.24 -31.19 6.73
CA ALA A 6 27.31 -29.75 6.48
C ALA A 6 27.19 -29.43 4.98
N ASP A 7 26.06 -28.83 4.58
CA ASP A 7 25.73 -28.43 3.20
C ASP A 7 26.52 -27.19 2.78
N THR A 8 27.82 -27.37 2.54
CA THR A 8 28.61 -26.41 1.78
C THR A 8 28.39 -26.63 0.28
N GLU A 9 28.35 -25.57 -0.52
CA GLU A 9 28.21 -25.65 -1.99
C GLU A 9 29.24 -26.59 -2.64
N TRP A 10 30.37 -26.84 -1.97
CA TRP A 10 31.38 -27.81 -2.37
C TRP A 10 30.92 -29.27 -2.28
N ASN A 11 30.12 -29.66 -1.28
CA ASN A 11 29.63 -31.02 -1.12
C ASN A 11 28.61 -31.40 -2.21
N ASP A 12 27.79 -30.45 -2.68
CA ASP A 12 26.83 -30.68 -3.76
C ASP A 12 27.51 -30.88 -5.12
N ILE A 13 28.57 -30.11 -5.41
CA ILE A 13 29.39 -30.30 -6.61
C ILE A 13 30.04 -31.71 -6.62
N LEU A 14 30.41 -32.24 -5.44
CA LEU A 14 30.97 -33.59 -5.31
C LEU A 14 29.91 -34.70 -5.48
N ARG A 15 28.67 -34.46 -5.04
CA ARG A 15 27.51 -35.36 -5.29
C ARG A 15 27.13 -35.37 -6.78
N GLU A 16 27.15 -34.21 -7.44
CA GLU A 16 26.84 -34.07 -8.88
C GLU A 16 27.91 -34.74 -9.76
N ARG A 17 29.19 -34.66 -9.36
CA ARG A 17 30.30 -35.37 -10.02
C ARG A 17 30.42 -36.85 -9.68
N GLY A 18 29.52 -37.39 -8.85
CA GLY A 18 29.48 -38.82 -8.51
C GLY A 18 30.60 -39.30 -7.59
N ILE A 19 31.26 -38.37 -6.88
CA ILE A 19 32.33 -38.66 -5.91
C ILE A 19 31.74 -38.94 -4.51
N LEU A 20 30.59 -38.33 -4.20
CA LEU A 20 29.80 -38.61 -2.99
C LEU A 20 28.47 -39.31 -3.36
N PRO A 21 27.93 -40.19 -2.49
CA PRO A 21 26.60 -40.75 -2.67
C PRO A 21 25.55 -39.62 -2.73
N LYS A 22 24.56 -39.75 -3.62
CA LYS A 22 23.47 -38.76 -3.73
C LYS A 22 22.73 -38.68 -2.40
N LYS A 23 22.50 -37.46 -1.90
CA LYS A 23 21.71 -37.21 -0.68
C LYS A 23 20.34 -37.84 -0.90
N ASN A 24 19.88 -38.66 0.05
CA ASN A 24 18.52 -39.18 0.00
C ASN A 24 17.60 -37.95 -0.06
N GLY A 25 16.76 -37.85 -1.08
CA GLY A 25 15.70 -36.85 -1.12
C GLY A 25 14.77 -37.05 0.09
N PRO A 26 13.80 -36.14 0.28
CA PRO A 26 12.80 -36.32 1.33
C PRO A 26 12.27 -37.75 1.27
N THR A 27 12.28 -38.42 2.41
CA THR A 27 11.87 -39.82 2.51
C THR A 27 10.43 -39.95 2.02
N GLU A 28 10.05 -41.14 1.57
CA GLU A 28 8.68 -41.38 1.09
C GLU A 28 7.65 -40.98 2.16
N GLU A 29 7.99 -41.17 3.45
CA GLU A 29 7.20 -40.75 4.61
C GLU A 29 7.05 -39.23 4.72
N GLU A 30 8.12 -38.45 4.53
CA GLU A 30 8.06 -36.98 4.53
C GLU A 30 7.26 -36.43 3.34
N ILE A 31 7.32 -37.12 2.19
CA ILE A 31 6.49 -36.80 1.02
C ILE A 31 5.02 -37.09 1.29
N PHE A 32 4.70 -38.21 1.95
CA PHE A 32 3.34 -38.56 2.36
C PHE A 32 2.79 -37.58 3.39
N GLU A 33 3.58 -37.22 4.39
CA GLU A 33 3.19 -36.27 5.44
C GLU A 33 2.93 -34.87 4.85
N ALA A 34 3.79 -34.39 3.96
CA ALA A 34 3.58 -33.13 3.26
C ALA A 34 2.35 -33.15 2.33
N LEU A 35 2.04 -34.31 1.73
CA LEU A 35 0.85 -34.48 0.89
C LEU A 35 -0.43 -34.50 1.73
N ASP A 36 -0.44 -35.21 2.85
CA ASP A 36 -1.57 -35.27 3.78
C ASP A 36 -1.82 -33.91 4.42
N GLU A 37 -0.76 -33.17 4.80
CA GLU A 37 -0.86 -31.80 5.28
C GLU A 37 -1.42 -30.87 4.19
N ALA A 38 -0.99 -31.02 2.93
CA ALA A 38 -1.53 -30.23 1.82
C ALA A 38 -3.01 -30.55 1.51
N ILE A 39 -3.42 -31.82 1.63
CA ILE A 39 -4.82 -32.24 1.47
C ILE A 39 -5.66 -31.71 2.63
N ALA A 40 -5.19 -31.80 3.87
CA ALA A 40 -5.86 -31.26 5.05
C ALA A 40 -6.00 -29.73 4.98
N ALA A 41 -4.94 -29.01 4.59
CA ALA A 41 -4.99 -27.57 4.41
C ALA A 41 -5.93 -27.14 3.27
N ARG A 42 -6.03 -27.96 2.21
CA ARG A 42 -6.99 -27.76 1.12
C ARG A 42 -8.42 -28.00 1.59
N ASN A 43 -8.65 -29.03 2.40
CA ASN A 43 -9.97 -29.38 2.93
C ASN A 43 -10.43 -28.41 4.03
N ALA A 44 -9.53 -27.86 4.84
CA ALA A 44 -9.85 -26.81 5.81
C ALA A 44 -10.32 -25.49 5.14
N LYS A 45 -9.94 -25.28 3.87
CA LYS A 45 -10.45 -24.18 3.04
C LYS A 45 -11.76 -24.53 2.33
N ARG A 46 -12.22 -25.78 2.41
CA ARG A 46 -13.44 -26.26 1.76
C ARG A 46 -14.61 -25.99 2.71
N LEU A 47 -15.51 -25.09 2.31
CA LEU A 47 -16.70 -24.70 3.07
C LEU A 47 -17.59 -25.91 3.44
N GLU A 48 -17.49 -27.01 2.70
CA GLU A 48 -18.27 -28.24 2.86
C GLU A 48 -17.98 -29.05 4.14
N GLU A 49 -16.84 -28.82 4.82
CA GLU A 49 -16.45 -29.55 6.05
C GLU A 49 -16.62 -28.73 7.34
N LYS A 50 -16.99 -27.46 7.23
CA LYS A 50 -17.35 -26.65 8.39
C LYS A 50 -18.70 -27.09 8.93
N SER A 51 -18.83 -27.10 10.25
CA SER A 51 -20.13 -27.36 10.86
C SER A 51 -21.13 -26.26 10.49
N LEU A 52 -22.43 -26.56 10.50
CA LEU A 52 -23.49 -25.58 10.22
C LEU A 52 -23.36 -24.30 11.06
N GLU A 53 -22.90 -24.45 12.30
CA GLU A 53 -22.71 -23.34 13.26
C GLU A 53 -21.51 -22.47 12.87
N GLU A 54 -20.39 -23.07 12.47
CA GLU A 54 -19.21 -22.34 11.95
C GLU A 54 -19.46 -21.70 10.57
N LEU A 55 -20.36 -22.28 9.76
CA LEU A 55 -20.71 -21.73 8.46
C LEU A 55 -21.60 -20.48 8.61
N ASP A 56 -22.56 -20.53 9.55
CA ASP A 56 -23.46 -19.43 9.90
C ASP A 56 -22.67 -18.23 10.47
N GLU A 57 -21.73 -18.51 11.38
CA GLU A 57 -20.88 -17.48 11.98
C GLU A 57 -19.96 -16.80 10.95
N LEU A 58 -19.47 -17.57 9.96
CA LEU A 58 -18.71 -17.02 8.84
C LEU A 58 -19.57 -16.30 7.80
N GLU A 59 -20.82 -16.72 7.61
CA GLU A 59 -21.79 -16.04 6.76
C GLU A 59 -22.11 -14.65 7.34
N ASP A 60 -22.38 -14.57 8.64
CA ASP A 60 -22.60 -13.31 9.35
C ASP A 60 -21.38 -12.38 9.32
N GLU A 61 -20.17 -12.90 9.57
CA GLU A 61 -18.93 -12.11 9.48
C GLU A 61 -18.61 -11.63 8.05
N GLU A 62 -18.93 -12.45 7.03
CA GLU A 62 -18.75 -12.07 5.63
C GLU A 62 -19.79 -11.05 5.19
N ASP A 63 -21.03 -11.19 5.63
CA ASP A 63 -22.11 -10.23 5.37
C ASP A 63 -21.84 -8.87 6.04
N ASP A 64 -21.37 -8.84 7.29
CA ASP A 64 -20.99 -7.59 7.97
C ASP A 64 -19.83 -6.88 7.27
N ARG A 65 -18.84 -7.64 6.81
CA ARG A 65 -17.71 -7.11 6.03
C ARG A 65 -18.17 -6.52 4.70
N VAL A 66 -19.06 -7.22 4.01
CA VAL A 66 -19.66 -6.77 2.74
C VAL A 66 -20.50 -5.52 2.98
N LEU A 67 -21.31 -5.49 4.03
CA LEU A 67 -22.17 -4.35 4.37
C LEU A 67 -21.33 -3.11 4.70
N LEU A 68 -20.23 -3.26 5.43
CA LEU A 68 -19.26 -2.19 5.70
C LEU A 68 -18.62 -1.65 4.41
N GLU A 69 -18.27 -2.53 3.47
CA GLU A 69 -17.75 -2.13 2.15
C GLU A 69 -18.80 -1.38 1.31
N TYR A 70 -20.09 -1.63 1.53
CA TYR A 70 -21.19 -0.87 0.90
C TYR A 70 -21.57 0.42 1.64
N ARG A 71 -21.34 0.50 2.96
CA ARG A 71 -21.83 1.60 3.80
C ARG A 71 -21.09 2.92 3.59
N ILE A 72 -19.82 2.89 3.16
CA ILE A 72 -19.00 4.08 2.97
C ILE A 72 -18.48 4.13 1.51
N PRO A 73 -19.19 4.81 0.60
CA PRO A 73 -18.84 4.84 -0.81
C PRO A 73 -17.45 5.45 -1.08
N GLU A 74 -16.98 6.34 -0.21
CA GLU A 74 -15.65 6.94 -0.26
C GLU A 74 -14.53 5.90 -0.09
N CYS A 75 -14.72 4.92 0.80
CA CYS A 75 -13.78 3.82 1.01
C CYS A 75 -13.72 2.90 -0.22
N LYS A 76 -14.87 2.60 -0.81
CA LYS A 76 -14.96 1.78 -2.02
C LYS A 76 -14.21 2.43 -3.20
N LEU A 77 -14.41 3.73 -3.40
CA LEU A 77 -13.69 4.50 -4.41
C LEU A 77 -12.18 4.45 -4.14
N MET A 78 -11.75 4.76 -2.92
CA MET A 78 -10.33 4.76 -2.55
C MET A 78 -9.68 3.38 -2.73
N ASN A 79 -10.36 2.30 -2.33
CA ASN A 79 -9.88 0.93 -2.49
C ASN A 79 -9.68 0.57 -3.98
N ALA A 80 -10.61 0.96 -4.86
CA ALA A 80 -10.47 0.74 -6.31
C ALA A 80 -9.28 1.48 -6.92
N LEU A 81 -9.04 2.74 -6.50
CA LEU A 81 -7.91 3.54 -6.95
C LEU A 81 -6.57 2.96 -6.46
N LEU A 82 -6.48 2.64 -5.17
CA LEU A 82 -5.27 2.06 -4.57
C LEU A 82 -4.95 0.68 -5.15
N SER A 83 -5.97 -0.14 -5.46
CA SER A 83 -5.77 -1.44 -6.12
C SER A 83 -5.15 -1.28 -7.51
N SER A 84 -5.58 -0.27 -8.27
CA SER A 84 -4.98 0.08 -9.57
C SER A 84 -3.53 0.51 -9.41
N LEU A 85 -3.23 1.33 -8.40
CA LEU A 85 -1.86 1.79 -8.12
C LEU A 85 -0.95 0.66 -7.64
N ALA A 86 -1.44 -0.28 -6.82
CA ALA A 86 -0.68 -1.45 -6.36
C ALA A 86 -0.29 -2.40 -7.52
N MET A 87 -1.08 -2.43 -8.60
CA MET A 87 -0.70 -3.15 -9.80
C MET A 87 0.47 -2.48 -10.53
N LYS A 88 0.48 -1.14 -10.56
CA LYS A 88 1.49 -0.33 -11.26
C LYS A 88 2.80 -0.18 -10.47
N TYR A 89 2.72 0.03 -9.17
CA TYR A 89 3.86 0.33 -8.29
C TYR A 89 4.18 -0.85 -7.39
N LYS A 90 5.08 -1.72 -7.83
CA LYS A 90 5.50 -2.92 -7.09
C LYS A 90 6.46 -2.63 -5.93
N SER A 91 7.16 -1.49 -5.97
CA SER A 91 8.04 -1.05 -4.90
C SER A 91 7.28 -0.58 -3.65
N THR A 92 6.04 -0.14 -3.81
CA THR A 92 5.21 0.39 -2.72
C THR A 92 4.23 -0.68 -2.23
N LYS A 93 4.20 -0.91 -0.91
CA LYS A 93 3.27 -1.84 -0.28
C LYS A 93 1.95 -1.15 0.05
N PHE A 94 0.86 -1.62 -0.57
CA PHE A 94 -0.49 -1.16 -0.26
C PHE A 94 -1.19 -2.17 0.65
N LEU A 95 -1.71 -1.69 1.78
CA LEU A 95 -2.44 -2.49 2.76
C LEU A 95 -3.79 -1.81 3.07
N LYS A 96 -4.79 -2.62 3.44
CA LYS A 96 -6.08 -2.15 3.95
C LYS A 96 -6.42 -2.88 5.24
N ILE A 97 -7.05 -2.16 6.17
CA ILE A 97 -7.59 -2.68 7.43
C ILE A 97 -8.97 -2.07 7.65
N ILE A 98 -9.85 -2.78 8.33
CA ILE A 98 -11.16 -2.26 8.72
C ILE A 98 -10.94 -1.32 9.92
N GLY A 99 -11.63 -0.18 9.94
CA GLY A 99 -11.44 0.86 10.95
C GLY A 99 -11.73 0.33 12.36
N ASP A 100 -12.85 -0.38 12.52
CA ASP A 100 -13.29 -0.93 13.80
C ASP A 100 -12.37 -2.03 14.34
N ASP A 101 -11.75 -2.83 13.46
CA ASP A 101 -10.77 -3.85 13.85
C ASP A 101 -9.48 -3.24 14.41
N CYS A 102 -9.10 -2.05 13.94
CA CYS A 102 -7.88 -1.37 14.37
C CYS A 102 -8.11 -0.55 15.63
N ILE A 103 -9.24 0.17 15.69
CA ILE A 103 -9.62 1.04 16.79
C ILE A 103 -11.13 0.89 17.01
N PRO A 104 -11.58 0.31 18.13
CA PRO A 104 -13.00 0.14 18.41
C PRO A 104 -13.74 1.48 18.38
N GLY A 105 -14.77 1.59 17.54
CA GLY A 105 -15.58 2.80 17.40
C GLY A 105 -14.88 3.94 16.66
N TYR A 106 -13.99 3.63 15.71
CA TYR A 106 -13.36 4.65 14.89
C TYR A 106 -14.42 5.39 14.06
N PRO A 107 -14.47 6.73 14.06
CA PRO A 107 -15.58 7.45 13.44
C PRO A 107 -15.63 7.27 11.91
N ASP A 108 -16.77 6.82 11.37
CA ASP A 108 -16.98 6.65 9.92
C ASP A 108 -16.68 7.91 9.10
N LYS A 109 -16.98 9.09 9.65
CA LYS A 109 -16.71 10.39 9.02
C LYS A 109 -15.22 10.64 8.73
N ASN A 110 -14.34 9.92 9.42
CA ASN A 110 -12.89 10.01 9.24
C ASN A 110 -12.39 9.05 8.14
N LEU A 111 -13.25 8.16 7.65
CA LEU A 111 -12.92 7.23 6.59
C LEU A 111 -13.09 7.87 5.20
N PRO A 112 -12.27 7.46 4.21
CA PRO A 112 -11.07 6.63 4.36
C PRO A 112 -9.95 7.39 5.08
N THR A 113 -9.17 6.70 5.93
CA THR A 113 -7.94 7.24 6.52
C THR A 113 -6.73 6.58 5.86
N LEU A 114 -5.80 7.38 5.32
CA LEU A 114 -4.56 6.90 4.72
C LEU A 114 -3.39 7.21 5.64
N LEU A 115 -2.58 6.18 5.92
CA LEU A 115 -1.33 6.27 6.68
C LEU A 115 -0.19 5.91 5.75
N ILE A 116 0.71 6.86 5.50
CA ILE A 116 1.86 6.69 4.62
C ILE A 116 3.10 6.57 5.49
N TYR A 117 3.76 5.42 5.41
CA TYR A 117 5.01 5.14 6.11
C TYR A 117 6.18 5.12 5.13
N GLY A 118 7.34 5.57 5.60
CA GLY A 118 8.59 5.60 4.83
C GLY A 118 9.77 5.71 5.78
N GLU A 119 10.86 5.01 5.47
CA GLU A 119 12.10 5.00 6.28
C GLU A 119 11.91 4.56 7.75
N GLY A 120 10.84 3.82 8.06
CA GLY A 120 10.52 3.36 9.41
C GLY A 120 9.58 4.27 10.20
N ASP A 121 9.28 5.46 9.68
CA ASP A 121 8.44 6.47 10.35
C ASP A 121 7.15 6.78 9.58
N LEU A 122 6.16 7.35 10.27
CA LEU A 122 4.93 7.87 9.67
C LEU A 122 5.23 9.20 8.96
N GLN A 123 5.17 9.20 7.62
CA GLN A 123 5.42 10.39 6.80
C GLN A 123 4.19 11.29 6.73
N GLN A 124 3.00 10.70 6.54
CA GLN A 124 1.77 11.47 6.39
C GLN A 124 0.54 10.68 6.84
N GLN A 125 -0.33 11.32 7.62
CA GLN A 125 -1.68 10.87 7.91
C GLN A 125 -2.68 11.76 7.16
N ILE A 126 -3.70 11.14 6.57
CA ILE A 126 -4.78 11.82 5.85
C ILE A 126 -6.10 11.22 6.30
N VAL A 127 -7.00 12.08 6.74
CA VAL A 127 -8.31 11.69 7.24
C VAL A 127 -9.36 12.16 6.22
N GLY A 128 -10.17 11.23 5.76
CA GLY A 128 -11.21 11.45 4.76
C GLY A 128 -10.67 11.65 3.34
N ILE A 129 -11.59 11.56 2.37
CA ILE A 129 -11.30 11.70 0.94
C ILE A 129 -11.31 13.16 0.47
N GLN A 130 -11.73 14.10 1.32
CA GLN A 130 -11.96 15.50 0.97
C GLN A 130 -10.67 16.17 0.46
N ARG A 131 -9.50 15.77 0.98
CA ARG A 131 -8.20 16.27 0.53
C ARG A 131 -7.89 15.95 -0.93
N PHE A 132 -8.52 14.90 -1.47
CA PHE A 132 -8.35 14.46 -2.86
C PHE A 132 -9.47 14.92 -3.80
N GLY A 133 -10.40 15.76 -3.31
CA GLY A 133 -11.55 16.23 -4.09
C GLY A 133 -12.83 15.43 -3.86
N GLY A 134 -12.88 14.59 -2.81
CA GLY A 134 -14.09 13.84 -2.45
C GLY A 134 -14.42 12.75 -3.45
N MET A 135 -15.71 12.57 -3.76
CA MET A 135 -16.17 11.55 -4.72
C MET A 135 -15.70 11.80 -6.17
N GLY A 136 -15.15 12.99 -6.47
CA GLY A 136 -14.52 13.30 -7.76
C GLY A 136 -13.03 12.94 -7.84
N THR A 137 -12.49 12.24 -6.84
CA THR A 137 -11.07 11.85 -6.83
C THR A 137 -10.74 10.95 -8.02
N THR A 138 -9.62 11.22 -8.69
CA THR A 138 -9.12 10.43 -9.81
C THR A 138 -7.78 9.76 -9.47
N ILE A 139 -7.40 8.74 -10.25
CA ILE A 139 -6.11 8.05 -10.09
C ILE A 139 -4.95 9.05 -10.13
N ASN A 140 -4.97 9.99 -11.08
CA ASN A 140 -3.89 10.96 -11.27
C ASN A 140 -3.69 11.84 -10.02
N VAL A 141 -4.78 12.32 -9.41
CA VAL A 141 -4.71 13.15 -8.19
C VAL A 141 -4.05 12.38 -7.04
N LEU A 142 -4.41 11.10 -6.90
CA LEU A 142 -3.84 10.24 -5.86
C LEU A 142 -2.38 9.87 -6.17
N GLU A 143 -2.07 9.62 -7.43
CA GLU A 143 -0.72 9.31 -7.92
C GLU A 143 0.23 10.49 -7.71
N ASP A 144 -0.13 11.68 -8.17
CA ASP A 144 0.65 12.91 -7.98
C ASP A 144 0.90 13.18 -6.49
N PHE A 145 -0.12 12.93 -5.65
CA PHE A 145 0.00 13.10 -4.22
C PHE A 145 0.99 12.10 -3.60
N LEU A 146 0.86 10.81 -3.92
CA LEU A 146 1.76 9.79 -3.39
C LEU A 146 3.20 10.00 -3.89
N GLU A 147 3.38 10.49 -5.13
CA GLU A 147 4.69 10.86 -5.65
C GLU A 147 5.27 12.04 -4.85
N SER A 148 4.47 13.06 -4.56
CA SER A 148 4.93 14.23 -3.81
C SER A 148 5.39 13.92 -2.38
N VAL A 149 4.82 12.87 -1.77
CA VAL A 149 5.21 12.37 -0.44
C VAL A 149 6.42 11.44 -0.53
N GLY A 150 6.80 10.99 -1.73
CA GLY A 150 7.85 9.99 -1.94
C GLY A 150 7.39 8.57 -1.62
N ALA A 151 6.07 8.31 -1.60
CA ALA A 151 5.50 6.99 -1.32
C ALA A 151 5.55 6.06 -2.55
N ILE A 152 5.60 6.62 -3.75
CA ILE A 152 5.75 5.89 -5.01
C ILE A 152 6.93 6.46 -5.81
N GLU A 153 7.61 5.59 -6.54
CA GLU A 153 8.72 5.97 -7.42
C GLU A 153 8.26 5.88 -8.88
N ILE A 154 8.27 7.01 -9.59
CA ILE A 154 8.05 7.00 -11.04
C ILE A 154 9.38 6.70 -11.73
N PHE A 155 9.53 5.47 -12.24
CA PHE A 155 10.59 5.15 -13.19
C PHE A 155 10.31 5.87 -14.51
N LYS A 156 10.83 7.09 -14.65
CA LYS A 156 10.94 7.72 -15.97
C LYS A 156 11.92 6.87 -16.77
N GLN A 157 11.40 6.05 -17.69
CA GLN A 157 12.25 5.50 -18.75
C GLN A 157 12.98 6.70 -19.36
N LYS A 158 14.32 6.66 -19.30
CA LYS A 158 15.18 7.62 -20.00
C LYS A 158 14.86 7.48 -21.49
N GLY A 159 13.90 8.27 -21.97
CA GLY A 159 13.75 8.54 -23.38
C GLY A 159 15.07 9.13 -23.85
N SER A 160 15.64 8.52 -24.88
CA SER A 160 16.78 9.04 -25.62
C SER A 160 16.59 10.55 -25.85
N LYS A 161 17.57 11.34 -25.41
CA LYS A 161 17.78 12.69 -25.92
C LYS A 161 17.84 12.58 -27.44
N ASP A 162 16.95 13.28 -28.14
CA ASP A 162 17.22 14.04 -29.36
C ASP A 162 16.01 14.97 -29.61
N ASP A 163 16.24 16.25 -29.28
CA ASP A 163 15.75 17.52 -29.86
C ASP A 163 14.28 17.68 -30.29
N TYR A 164 13.55 18.56 -29.58
CA TYR A 164 12.82 19.73 -30.14
C TYR A 164 12.54 20.75 -29.01
N GLU A 165 13.22 21.90 -29.04
CA GLU A 165 12.83 23.11 -28.30
C GLU A 165 11.72 23.85 -29.05
N GLU A 166 10.67 24.29 -28.33
CA GLU A 166 10.08 25.66 -28.35
C GLU A 166 8.76 25.63 -27.52
N ASN A 167 8.83 26.01 -26.24
CA ASN A 167 8.38 27.29 -25.67
C ASN A 167 6.85 27.46 -25.53
N ALA A 168 6.36 27.44 -24.29
CA ALA A 168 5.45 28.47 -23.79
C ALA A 168 5.32 28.40 -22.25
N SER A 169 6.04 29.31 -21.61
CA SER A 169 5.68 30.05 -20.39
C SER A 169 4.37 29.68 -19.67
N SER A 170 4.48 29.27 -18.39
CA SER A 170 3.56 29.73 -17.33
C SER A 170 4.12 29.53 -15.93
N THR A 171 4.83 30.57 -15.49
CA THR A 171 4.69 31.23 -14.19
C THR A 171 4.46 30.33 -12.96
N ARG A 172 5.56 30.02 -12.26
CA ARG A 172 5.55 29.58 -10.86
C ARG A 172 4.97 30.70 -9.99
N LYS A 173 3.78 30.51 -9.41
CA LYS A 173 3.32 31.33 -8.27
C LYS A 173 3.59 30.57 -6.98
N SER A 174 4.64 31.03 -6.30
CA SER A 174 4.94 30.76 -4.89
C SER A 174 3.84 31.38 -4.02
N ILE A 175 3.11 30.54 -3.28
CA ILE A 175 2.15 30.95 -2.25
C ILE A 175 2.84 30.78 -0.89
N TYR A 176 3.71 31.72 -0.56
CA TYR A 176 4.11 31.97 0.81
C TYR A 176 4.19 33.48 1.01
N SER A 177 3.05 34.13 1.26
CA SER A 177 3.03 35.52 1.72
C SER A 177 3.10 35.54 3.24
N LYS A 178 4.30 35.83 3.74
CA LYS A 178 4.53 36.36 5.09
C LYS A 178 3.83 37.72 5.19
N LYS A 179 3.10 37.95 6.28
CA LYS A 179 2.68 39.30 6.69
C LYS A 179 3.91 40.07 7.21
N PRO A 180 3.98 41.39 6.97
CA PRO A 180 4.57 42.27 7.95
C PRO A 180 3.65 43.45 8.32
N ALA A 181 3.93 43.97 9.51
CA ALA A 181 3.22 45.01 10.23
C ALA A 181 3.40 46.40 9.61
N THR A 182 2.35 47.23 9.68
CA THR A 182 2.47 48.68 9.47
C THR A 182 2.29 49.37 10.81
N ALA A 183 3.39 49.95 11.28
CA ALA A 183 3.40 50.96 12.33
C ALA A 183 3.76 52.30 11.67
N ALA A 184 3.03 53.33 12.08
CA ALA A 184 3.49 54.71 12.28
C ALA A 184 3.75 55.65 11.08
N LEU A 185 2.95 56.74 11.10
CA LEU A 185 3.32 58.17 11.04
C LEU A 185 3.49 58.87 9.68
N SER A 186 2.56 59.81 9.40
CA SER A 186 2.76 61.27 9.12
C SER A 186 1.46 61.79 8.48
N ASP A 187 0.62 62.59 9.14
CA ASP A 187 0.73 64.06 9.27
C ASP A 187 1.16 64.74 7.96
N ASP A 188 0.21 65.36 7.25
CA ASP A 188 0.38 66.66 6.57
C ASP A 188 -0.96 67.16 6.03
N ASP A 189 -1.31 68.38 6.46
CA ASP A 189 -2.43 69.23 6.07
C ASP A 189 -2.43 69.57 4.57
N ASP A 190 -3.60 69.76 3.93
CA ASP A 190 -3.84 70.95 3.07
C ASP A 190 -5.33 71.14 2.68
N ASP A 191 -5.68 72.41 2.51
CA ASP A 191 -6.98 73.09 2.55
C ASP A 191 -7.80 73.12 1.23
N SER A 192 -9.03 73.68 1.35
CA SER A 192 -9.89 74.32 0.33
C SER A 192 -10.65 73.43 -0.68
N ASP A 193 -11.93 73.67 -1.03
CA ASP A 193 -12.92 74.75 -0.82
C ASP A 193 -14.34 74.12 -0.90
#